data_AF-A0A8E2I5S1-F1
#
_entry.id   AF-A0A8E2I5S1-F1
#
_cell.length_a   1.000
_cell.length_b   1.000
_cell.length_c   1.000
_cell.angle_alpha   90.00
_cell.angle_beta   90.00
_cell.angle_gamma   90.00
#
_symmetry.space_group_name_H-M   'P 1'
#
loop_
_entity.id
_entity.type
_entity.pdbx_description
1 polymer ?
#
loop_
_entity_poly.entity_id
_entity_poly.type
_entity_poly.pdbx_seq_one_letter_code
_entity_poly.pdbx_strand_id
1 'polypeptide(L)'
;MKSILTPKWVTLFAIFLLAIGFYFKQSIGVTIQIGSLLLALWLAITLHELGHVIFGKMSGYQFVFFTTGPLLIEKAKKYFCLKENKHWFHFGGVAMMTPPNGNNIKKMMLYAAGGPILSLIIAMTSFLLYGQYTNSFYLYLGIMNSAIFFATIIPVKTNMQTDGYVVLSLLKNNEDTTKLINEINISKELLSKKQPKDWDSKQIQLARQMQPSIDHVQYAMFLYYFEIEQAGFSSAVNALKDFAAIPVTKKNKQQLGFIIHMKQIEHFLSEDVQLEMISEYQQFLSRIEPLSFHRGEAMIAYLQDNKTKALELLHKVQKNVEHNESLYGFFKAEKTLTELIKEKIAL
;
A
#
# COMPACT_ATOMS: atom_id res chain seq x y z
N MET A 1 14.31 -16.68 6.04
CA MET A 1 14.42 -16.07 7.39
C MET A 1 13.29 -15.06 7.56
N LYS A 2 12.40 -15.24 8.55
CA LYS A 2 11.44 -14.19 8.93
C LYS A 2 12.25 -12.94 9.27
N SER A 3 11.92 -11.79 8.69
CA SER A 3 12.55 -10.52 9.10
C SER A 3 12.27 -10.34 10.59
N ILE A 4 13.31 -10.43 11.43
CA ILE A 4 13.21 -10.17 12.87
C ILE A 4 12.89 -8.69 13.13
N LEU A 5 13.16 -7.83 12.15
CA LEU A 5 12.87 -6.40 12.16
C LEU A 5 11.48 -6.16 11.54
N THR A 6 10.40 -6.48 12.25
CA THR A 6 9.06 -5.93 11.94
C THR A 6 8.84 -4.65 12.75
N PRO A 7 7.91 -3.76 12.32
CA PRO A 7 7.48 -2.61 13.12
C PRO A 7 7.23 -2.91 14.59
N LYS A 8 6.58 -4.04 14.88
CA LYS A 8 6.30 -4.51 16.24
C LYS A 8 7.57 -4.75 17.05
N TRP A 9 8.53 -5.49 16.51
CA TRP A 9 9.75 -5.83 17.24
C TRP A 9 10.61 -4.60 17.52
N VAL A 10 10.68 -3.65 16.59
CA VAL A 10 11.38 -2.38 16.82
C VAL A 10 10.67 -1.54 17.88
N THR A 11 9.34 -1.51 17.87
CA THR A 11 8.56 -0.80 18.90
C THR A 11 8.76 -1.43 20.28
N LEU A 12 8.73 -2.77 20.37
CA LEU A 12 8.99 -3.50 21.62
C LEU A 12 10.41 -3.28 22.12
N PHE A 13 11.39 -3.26 21.22
CA PHE A 13 12.78 -2.98 21.57
C PHE A 13 12.93 -1.54 22.10
N ALA A 14 12.29 -0.55 21.48
CA ALA A 14 12.29 0.82 21.98
C ALA A 14 11.66 0.92 23.38
N ILE A 15 10.53 0.25 23.61
CA ILE A 15 9.88 0.18 24.94
C ILE A 15 10.81 -0.48 25.96
N PHE A 16 11.50 -1.56 25.59
CA PHE A 16 12.47 -2.23 26.45
C PHE A 16 13.64 -1.32 26.82
N LEU A 17 14.20 -0.57 25.86
CA LEU A 17 15.25 0.42 26.13
C LEU A 17 14.77 1.53 27.08
N LEU A 18 13.54 2.02 26.89
CA LEU A 18 12.94 3.00 27.81
C LEU A 18 12.79 2.40 29.22
N ALA A 19 12.35 1.14 29.35
CA ALA A 19 12.22 0.47 30.64
C ALA A 19 13.57 0.35 31.37
N ILE A 20 14.65 0.02 30.64
CA ILE A 20 16.03 0.04 31.20
C ILE A 20 16.39 1.46 31.65
N GLY A 21 16.08 2.49 30.85
CA GLY A 21 16.35 3.88 31.20
C GLY A 21 15.65 4.35 32.48
N PHE A 22 14.45 3.83 32.77
CA PHE A 22 13.74 4.08 34.02
C PHE A 22 14.33 3.35 35.24
N TYR A 23 15.03 2.24 35.03
CA TYR A 23 15.66 1.47 36.11
C TYR A 23 16.82 2.24 36.75
N PHE A 24 17.60 2.99 35.97
CA PHE A 24 18.74 3.75 36.46
C PHE A 24 18.36 5.19 36.82
N LYS A 25 18.50 5.57 38.11
CA LYS A 25 18.10 6.89 38.62
C LYS A 25 18.73 8.07 37.86
N GLN A 26 19.97 7.91 37.39
CA GLN A 26 20.71 8.96 36.66
C GLN A 26 20.14 9.22 35.26
N SER A 27 19.46 8.25 34.64
CA SER A 27 18.92 8.37 33.28
C SER A 27 17.42 8.70 33.23
N ILE A 28 16.71 8.75 34.35
CA ILE A 28 15.24 8.96 34.38
C ILE A 28 14.83 10.22 33.60
N GLY A 29 15.49 11.35 33.85
CA GLY A 29 15.16 12.61 33.19
C GLY A 29 15.28 12.53 31.67
N VAL A 30 16.40 11.98 31.17
CA VAL A 30 16.64 11.77 29.74
C VAL A 30 15.63 10.78 29.15
N THR A 31 15.34 9.69 29.87
CA THR A 31 14.36 8.67 29.47
C THR A 31 12.97 9.25 29.30
N ILE A 32 12.54 10.14 30.21
CA ILE A 32 11.27 10.86 30.11
C ILE A 32 11.24 11.74 28.86
N GLN A 33 12.32 12.48 28.57
CA GLN A 33 12.37 13.35 27.39
C GLN A 33 12.33 12.54 26.09
N ILE A 34 13.12 11.47 25.97
CA ILE A 34 13.13 10.59 24.79
C ILE A 34 11.76 9.92 24.63
N GLY A 35 11.20 9.36 25.70
CA GLY A 35 9.87 8.74 25.68
C GLY A 35 8.78 9.73 25.27
N SER A 36 8.83 10.96 25.79
CA SER A 36 7.89 12.03 25.42
C SER A 36 8.00 12.42 23.95
N LEU A 37 9.23 12.52 23.43
CA LEU A 37 9.49 12.82 22.02
C LEU A 37 8.97 11.72 21.09
N LEU A 38 9.25 10.45 21.40
CA LEU A 38 8.78 9.30 20.62
C LEU A 38 7.25 9.21 20.65
N LEU A 39 6.64 9.43 21.82
CA LEU A 39 5.19 9.46 21.97
C LEU A 39 4.57 10.62 21.17
N ALA A 40 5.15 11.81 21.24
CA ALA A 40 4.70 12.98 20.49
C ALA A 40 4.78 12.76 18.98
N LEU A 41 5.85 12.13 18.47
CA LEU A 41 5.99 11.77 17.07
C LEU A 41 4.92 10.79 16.62
N TRP A 42 4.72 9.70 17.38
CA TRP A 42 3.70 8.70 17.06
C TRP A 42 2.28 9.29 17.09
N LEU A 43 1.99 10.16 18.07
CA LEU A 43 0.71 10.86 18.14
C LEU A 43 0.53 11.85 16.98
N ALA A 44 1.57 12.58 16.59
CA ALA A 44 1.49 13.53 15.47
C ALA A 44 1.13 12.81 14.15
N ILE A 45 1.78 11.67 13.87
CA ILE A 45 1.44 10.80 12.73
C ILE A 45 0.00 10.29 12.84
N THR A 46 -0.35 9.74 13.99
CA THR A 46 -1.69 9.15 14.23
C THR A 46 -2.79 10.18 14.05
N LEU A 47 -2.60 11.39 14.58
CA LEU A 47 -3.56 12.49 14.48
C LEU A 47 -3.64 13.02 13.04
N HIS A 48 -2.53 13.12 12.32
CA HIS A 48 -2.54 13.46 10.90
C HIS A 48 -3.41 12.49 10.08
N GLU A 49 -3.13 11.18 10.18
CA GLU A 49 -3.91 10.16 9.46
C GLU A 49 -5.39 10.15 9.89
N LEU A 50 -5.67 10.43 11.18
CA LEU A 50 -7.04 10.56 11.67
C LEU A 50 -7.76 11.75 11.05
N GLY A 51 -7.03 12.81 10.69
CA GLY A 51 -7.55 13.96 9.95
C GLY A 51 -8.16 13.52 8.62
N HIS A 52 -7.43 12.74 7.83
CA HIS A 52 -7.97 12.16 6.59
C HIS A 52 -9.23 11.34 6.84
N VAL A 53 -9.25 10.54 7.92
CA VAL A 53 -10.42 9.73 8.27
C VAL A 53 -11.64 10.60 8.61
N ILE A 54 -11.47 11.62 9.45
CA ILE A 54 -12.55 12.53 9.88
C ILE A 54 -13.11 13.28 8.67
N PHE A 55 -12.25 13.97 7.92
CA PHE A 55 -12.67 14.79 6.79
C PHE A 55 -13.14 13.94 5.59
N GLY A 56 -12.57 12.75 5.41
CA GLY A 56 -13.06 11.74 4.47
C GLY A 56 -14.47 11.29 4.82
N LYS A 57 -14.74 10.98 6.10
CA LYS A 57 -16.09 10.61 6.56
C LYS A 57 -17.11 11.72 6.34
N MET A 58 -16.77 12.96 6.67
CA MET A 58 -17.60 14.14 6.38
C MET A 58 -17.87 14.30 4.88
N SER A 59 -16.90 13.90 4.04
CA SER A 59 -17.00 13.92 2.58
C SER A 59 -17.76 12.72 1.99
N GLY A 60 -18.16 11.74 2.81
CA GLY A 60 -18.87 10.52 2.39
C GLY A 60 -17.96 9.37 1.94
N TYR A 61 -16.66 9.45 2.24
CA TYR A 61 -15.73 8.36 1.98
C TYR A 61 -16.00 7.16 2.89
N GLN A 62 -15.74 5.96 2.36
CA GLN A 62 -15.83 4.73 3.11
C GLN A 62 -14.45 4.35 3.66
N PHE A 63 -14.39 4.07 4.95
CA PHE A 63 -13.15 3.65 5.60
C PHE A 63 -12.79 2.23 5.20
N VAL A 64 -11.53 2.01 4.78
CA VAL A 64 -10.98 0.69 4.45
C VAL A 64 -10.08 0.21 5.59
N PHE A 65 -8.95 0.90 5.79
CA PHE A 65 -8.03 0.64 6.87
C PHE A 65 -7.27 1.90 7.29
N PHE A 66 -6.66 1.82 8.47
CA PHE A 66 -5.80 2.83 9.07
C PHE A 66 -4.62 2.14 9.73
N THR A 67 -3.42 2.69 9.58
CA THR A 67 -2.21 2.12 10.19
C THR A 67 -1.31 3.22 10.71
N THR A 68 -0.69 2.99 11.86
CA THR A 68 0.27 3.89 12.49
C THR A 68 1.26 3.09 13.34
N GLY A 69 2.55 3.23 13.07
CA GLY A 69 3.59 2.45 13.73
C GLY A 69 3.35 0.94 13.58
N PRO A 70 3.25 0.18 14.68
CA PRO A 70 3.01 -1.26 14.66
C PRO A 70 1.53 -1.65 14.56
N LEU A 71 0.60 -0.70 14.59
CA LEU A 71 -0.84 -0.96 14.66
C LEU A 71 -1.50 -0.80 13.28
N LEU A 72 -2.32 -1.77 12.90
CA LEU A 72 -3.20 -1.73 11.74
C LEU A 72 -4.65 -1.94 12.21
N ILE A 73 -5.54 -1.02 11.88
CA ILE A 73 -6.98 -1.10 12.12
C ILE A 73 -7.66 -1.24 10.76
N GLU A 74 -8.34 -2.36 10.55
CA GLU A 74 -9.09 -2.61 9.31
C GLU A 74 -10.56 -2.85 9.63
N LYS A 75 -11.44 -2.50 8.69
CA LYS A 75 -12.87 -2.79 8.82
C LYS A 75 -13.18 -4.19 8.29
N ALA A 76 -13.38 -5.15 9.19
CA ALA A 76 -13.83 -6.50 8.86
C ALA A 76 -15.35 -6.60 8.95
N LYS A 77 -16.04 -6.64 7.80
CA LYS A 77 -17.52 -6.76 7.69
C LYS A 77 -18.29 -5.78 8.60
N LYS A 78 -18.57 -6.17 9.85
CA LYS A 78 -19.35 -5.41 10.86
C LYS A 78 -18.51 -4.80 12.00
N TYR A 79 -17.25 -5.17 12.17
CA TYR A 79 -16.42 -4.74 13.30
C TYR A 79 -15.04 -4.27 12.84
N PHE A 80 -14.35 -3.51 13.69
CA PHE A 80 -12.96 -3.14 13.48
C PHE A 80 -12.06 -4.22 14.05
N CYS A 81 -11.07 -4.66 13.26
CA CYS A 81 -10.06 -5.60 13.69
C CYS A 81 -8.73 -4.88 13.86
N LEU A 82 -8.15 -4.99 15.05
CA LEU A 82 -6.79 -4.56 15.32
C LEU A 82 -5.83 -5.69 14.95
N LYS A 83 -4.89 -5.41 14.06
CA LYS A 83 -3.85 -6.31 13.56
C LYS A 83 -2.48 -5.67 13.72
N GLU A 84 -1.44 -6.48 13.60
CA GLU A 84 -0.06 -6.01 13.51
C GLU A 84 0.20 -5.43 12.11
N ASN A 85 0.79 -4.23 12.05
CA ASN A 85 1.37 -3.71 10.83
C ASN A 85 2.68 -4.48 10.52
N LYS A 86 2.66 -5.22 9.40
CA LYS A 86 3.81 -6.02 8.92
C LYS A 86 4.69 -5.27 7.92
N HIS A 87 4.27 -4.08 7.49
CA HIS A 87 4.89 -3.35 6.38
C HIS A 87 5.54 -2.05 6.87
N TRP A 88 6.86 -1.98 6.75
CA TRP A 88 7.64 -0.77 7.09
C TRP A 88 7.20 0.47 6.33
N PHE A 89 6.76 0.29 5.08
CA PHE A 89 6.25 1.36 4.25
C PHE A 89 5.02 2.05 4.87
N HIS A 90 4.23 1.32 5.66
CA HIS A 90 3.06 1.84 6.36
C HIS A 90 3.35 2.30 7.81
N PHE A 91 4.62 2.24 8.24
CA PHE A 91 5.00 2.60 9.61
C PHE A 91 4.74 4.07 9.90
N GLY A 92 4.99 4.93 8.90
CA GLY A 92 4.82 6.38 8.98
C GLY A 92 3.37 6.87 8.97
N GLY A 93 2.38 5.99 8.95
CA GLY A 93 0.97 6.35 8.84
C GLY A 93 0.41 6.10 7.43
N VAL A 94 -0.76 5.46 7.35
CA VAL A 94 -1.60 5.44 6.13
C VAL A 94 -3.06 5.31 6.52
N ALA A 95 -3.91 6.24 6.05
CA ALA A 95 -5.37 6.15 6.10
C ALA A 95 -5.96 5.90 4.71
N MET A 96 -6.38 4.67 4.45
CA MET A 96 -7.00 4.31 3.17
C MET A 96 -8.51 4.41 3.25
N MET A 97 -9.08 5.20 2.34
CA MET A 97 -10.52 5.36 2.20
C MET A 97 -10.97 5.29 0.75
N THR A 98 -12.13 4.68 0.50
CA THR A 98 -12.75 4.61 -0.82
C THR A 98 -13.61 5.85 -1.06
N PRO A 99 -13.42 6.58 -2.18
CA PRO A 99 -14.23 7.74 -2.49
C PRO A 99 -15.70 7.37 -2.75
N PRO A 100 -16.66 8.30 -2.48
CA PRO A 100 -18.06 8.09 -2.80
C PRO A 100 -18.31 7.92 -4.31
N ASN A 101 -19.54 7.61 -4.70
CA ASN A 101 -19.92 7.62 -6.11
C ASN A 101 -19.99 9.06 -6.63
N GLY A 102 -19.45 9.26 -7.83
CA GLY A 102 -19.29 10.57 -8.46
C GLY A 102 -17.98 11.28 -8.09
N ASN A 103 -17.46 12.05 -9.04
CA ASN A 103 -16.22 12.82 -8.87
C ASN A 103 -16.58 14.20 -8.34
N ASN A 104 -16.46 14.41 -7.02
CA ASN A 104 -16.65 15.72 -6.42
C ASN A 104 -15.31 16.26 -5.93
N ILE A 105 -14.73 17.17 -6.71
CA ILE A 105 -13.41 17.77 -6.47
C ILE A 105 -13.32 18.38 -5.07
N LYS A 106 -14.37 19.08 -4.59
CA LYS A 106 -14.37 19.68 -3.25
C LYS A 106 -14.25 18.63 -2.14
N LYS A 107 -14.97 17.52 -2.26
CA LYS A 107 -14.89 16.39 -1.31
C LYS A 107 -13.53 15.71 -1.34
N MET A 108 -12.94 15.56 -2.52
CA MET A 108 -11.61 14.97 -2.69
C MET A 108 -10.53 15.88 -2.07
N MET A 109 -10.62 17.20 -2.30
CA MET A 109 -9.73 18.17 -1.67
C MET A 109 -9.89 18.19 -0.16
N LEU A 110 -11.12 18.09 0.37
CA LEU A 110 -11.36 18.07 1.80
C LEU A 110 -10.77 16.81 2.46
N TYR A 111 -10.88 15.65 1.80
CA TYR A 111 -10.22 14.42 2.24
C TYR A 111 -8.69 14.58 2.26
N ALA A 112 -8.09 15.07 1.18
CA ALA A 112 -6.64 15.27 1.09
C ALA A 112 -6.14 16.33 2.09
N ALA A 113 -6.84 17.44 2.25
CA ALA A 113 -6.46 18.48 3.21
C ALA A 113 -6.70 18.08 4.68
N GLY A 114 -7.44 17.00 4.94
CA GLY A 114 -7.87 16.62 6.28
C GLY A 114 -6.72 16.37 7.25
N GLY A 115 -5.67 15.67 6.80
CA GLY A 115 -4.47 15.43 7.59
C GLY A 115 -3.74 16.72 7.94
N PRO A 116 -3.33 17.53 6.95
CA PRO A 116 -2.68 18.82 7.19
C PRO A 116 -3.51 19.77 8.08
N ILE A 117 -4.83 19.86 7.87
CA ILE A 117 -5.71 20.71 8.69
C ILE A 117 -5.66 20.27 10.16
N LEU A 118 -5.80 18.97 10.43
CA LEU A 118 -5.78 18.49 11.80
C LEU A 118 -4.39 18.65 12.43
N SER A 119 -3.31 18.36 11.70
CA SER A 119 -1.94 18.61 12.17
C SER A 119 -1.72 20.08 12.56
N LEU A 120 -2.20 21.03 11.75
CA LEU A 120 -2.06 22.45 12.07
C LEU A 120 -2.84 22.84 13.34
N ILE A 121 -4.08 22.36 13.50
CA ILE A 121 -4.89 22.61 14.71
C ILE A 121 -4.20 22.06 15.96
N ILE A 122 -3.66 20.84 15.89
CA ILE A 122 -2.95 20.22 17.01
C ILE A 122 -1.64 20.96 17.29
N ALA A 123 -0.92 21.42 16.27
CA ALA A 123 0.30 22.20 16.46
C ALA A 123 0.02 23.51 17.23
N MET A 124 -0.96 24.28 16.76
CA MET A 124 -1.33 25.57 17.39
C MET A 124 -1.80 25.38 18.84
N THR A 125 -2.69 24.41 19.07
CA THR A 125 -3.19 24.13 20.42
C THR A 125 -2.08 23.63 21.35
N SER A 126 -1.14 22.83 20.86
CA SER A 126 0.01 22.35 21.64
C SER A 126 0.95 23.49 22.04
N PHE A 127 1.22 24.46 21.15
CA PHE A 127 2.04 25.62 21.51
C PHE A 127 1.37 26.53 22.54
N LEU A 128 0.04 26.71 22.46
CA LEU A 128 -0.72 27.43 23.48
C LEU A 128 -0.64 26.74 24.85
N LEU A 129 -0.82 25.42 24.89
CA LEU A 129 -0.70 24.62 26.11
C LEU A 129 0.73 24.63 26.66
N TYR A 130 1.74 24.65 25.79
CA TYR A 130 3.13 24.82 26.22
C TYR A 130 3.36 26.17 26.89
N GLY A 131 2.82 27.26 26.34
CA GLY A 131 2.91 28.60 26.94
C GLY A 131 2.26 28.67 28.34
N GLN A 132 1.16 27.94 28.55
CA GLN A 132 0.44 27.92 29.82
C GLN A 132 1.08 27.01 30.88
N TYR A 133 1.51 25.81 30.49
CA TYR A 133 1.93 24.77 31.43
C TYR A 133 3.43 24.49 31.42
N THR A 134 4.18 25.02 30.44
CA THR A 134 5.64 24.83 30.27
C THR A 134 6.10 23.37 30.24
N ASN A 135 5.21 22.44 29.90
CA ASN A 135 5.51 21.02 29.80
C ASN A 135 6.13 20.69 28.43
N SER A 136 7.36 20.17 28.42
CA SER A 136 8.10 19.80 27.21
C SER A 136 7.35 18.87 26.26
N PHE A 137 6.43 18.03 26.76
CA PHE A 137 5.60 17.19 25.91
C PHE A 137 4.75 18.01 24.93
N TYR A 138 4.13 19.10 25.37
CA TYR A 138 3.35 19.97 24.49
C TYR A 138 4.23 20.67 23.45
N LEU A 139 5.45 21.06 23.84
CA LEU A 139 6.42 21.59 22.89
C LEU A 139 6.77 20.56 21.81
N TYR A 140 7.08 19.32 22.20
CA TYR A 140 7.38 18.24 21.25
C TYR A 140 6.20 17.93 20.35
N LEU A 141 4.98 17.85 20.89
CA LEU A 141 3.78 17.60 20.11
C LEU A 141 3.51 18.71 19.10
N GLY A 142 3.71 19.98 19.50
CA GLY A 142 3.59 21.14 18.62
C GLY A 142 4.60 21.13 17.47
N ILE A 143 5.88 20.87 17.78
CA ILE A 143 6.95 20.79 16.78
C ILE A 143 6.70 19.62 15.81
N MET A 144 6.37 18.43 16.30
CA MET A 144 6.15 17.25 15.45
C MET A 144 4.95 17.44 14.51
N ASN A 145 3.84 17.98 15.01
CA ASN A 145 2.68 18.27 14.16
C ASN A 145 2.98 19.38 13.13
N SER A 146 3.78 20.39 13.50
CA SER A 146 4.24 21.41 12.54
C SER A 146 5.11 20.81 11.45
N ALA A 147 6.06 19.94 11.82
CA ALA A 147 6.94 19.25 10.88
C ALA A 147 6.15 18.39 9.89
N ILE A 148 5.18 17.59 10.38
CA ILE A 148 4.31 16.77 9.53
C ILE A 148 3.44 17.64 8.63
N PHE A 149 2.85 18.72 9.16
CA PHE A 149 2.07 19.67 8.36
C PHE A 149 2.89 20.22 7.19
N PHE A 150 4.09 20.75 7.44
CA PHE A 150 4.93 21.29 6.36
C PHE A 150 5.39 20.20 5.39
N ALA A 151 5.76 19.02 5.88
CA ALA A 151 6.18 17.91 5.03
C ALA A 151 5.08 17.43 4.07
N THR A 152 3.81 17.56 4.45
CA THR A 152 2.66 17.04 3.70
C THR A 152 1.95 18.09 2.86
N ILE A 153 1.92 19.36 3.29
CA ILE A 153 1.27 20.45 2.54
C ILE A 153 2.13 21.01 1.41
N ILE A 154 3.46 20.81 1.44
CA ILE A 154 4.33 21.24 0.34
C ILE A 154 4.07 20.32 -0.86
N PRO A 155 3.70 20.85 -2.04
CA PRO A 155 3.29 20.05 -3.18
C PRO A 155 4.52 19.43 -3.87
N VAL A 156 4.81 18.17 -3.56
CA VAL A 156 5.92 17.41 -4.17
C VAL A 156 5.36 16.15 -4.81
N LYS A 157 5.65 15.96 -6.11
CA LYS A 157 5.36 14.68 -6.77
C LYS A 157 6.42 13.67 -6.35
N THR A 158 6.05 12.75 -5.47
CA THR A 158 6.87 11.57 -5.15
C THR A 158 6.10 10.29 -5.55
N ASN A 159 6.65 9.11 -5.26
CA ASN A 159 5.94 7.83 -5.45
C ASN A 159 4.62 7.76 -4.65
N MET A 160 4.55 8.47 -3.52
CA MET A 160 3.30 8.81 -2.83
C MET A 160 3.12 10.32 -2.89
N GLN A 161 2.11 10.76 -3.61
CA GLN A 161 1.83 12.19 -3.75
C GLN A 161 1.59 12.79 -2.35
N THR A 162 2.20 13.94 -2.06
CA THR A 162 1.90 14.66 -0.82
C THR A 162 0.48 15.20 -0.86
N ASP A 163 -0.13 15.43 0.30
CA ASP A 163 -1.49 15.97 0.38
C ASP A 163 -1.62 17.31 -0.33
N GLY A 164 -0.60 18.16 -0.18
CA GLY A 164 -0.51 19.44 -0.87
C GLY A 164 -0.47 19.29 -2.39
N TYR A 165 0.21 18.25 -2.90
CA TYR A 165 0.21 17.96 -4.33
C TYR A 165 -1.18 17.56 -4.82
N VAL A 166 -1.89 16.71 -4.07
CA VAL A 166 -3.27 16.30 -4.40
C VAL A 166 -4.21 17.50 -4.39
N VAL A 167 -4.19 18.31 -3.32
CA VAL A 167 -5.02 19.51 -3.20
C VAL A 167 -4.73 20.50 -4.35
N LEU A 168 -3.46 20.81 -4.61
CA LEU A 168 -3.07 21.73 -5.68
C LEU A 168 -3.48 21.21 -7.06
N SER A 169 -3.29 19.90 -7.31
CA SER A 169 -3.66 19.27 -8.59
C SER A 169 -5.17 19.28 -8.81
N LEU A 170 -5.96 19.11 -7.75
CA LEU A 170 -7.42 19.21 -7.82
C LEU A 170 -7.91 20.67 -8.00
N LEU A 171 -7.21 21.65 -7.42
CA LEU A 171 -7.54 23.08 -7.55
C LEU A 171 -7.28 23.61 -8.96
N LYS A 172 -6.23 23.15 -9.64
CA LYS A 172 -5.87 23.61 -10.99
C LYS A 172 -6.95 23.33 -12.03
N ASN A 173 -7.80 22.33 -11.82
CA ASN A 173 -8.88 21.91 -12.71
C ASN A 173 -8.44 21.79 -14.18
N ASN A 174 -7.28 21.15 -14.39
CA ASN A 174 -6.63 20.96 -15.68
C ASN A 174 -6.48 19.46 -16.01
N GLU A 175 -5.69 19.12 -17.03
CA GLU A 175 -5.44 17.73 -17.39
C GLU A 175 -4.86 16.88 -16.24
N ASP A 176 -4.05 17.46 -15.36
CA ASP A 176 -3.50 16.76 -14.19
C ASP A 176 -4.61 16.38 -13.20
N THR A 177 -5.62 17.23 -13.05
CA THR A 177 -6.83 16.91 -12.29
C THR A 177 -7.54 15.69 -12.85
N THR A 178 -7.71 15.63 -14.18
CA THR A 178 -8.35 14.49 -14.84
C THR A 178 -7.54 13.21 -14.66
N LYS A 179 -6.21 13.26 -14.83
CA LYS A 179 -5.33 12.10 -14.61
C LYS A 179 -5.43 11.58 -13.18
N LEU A 180 -5.36 12.47 -12.19
CA LEU A 180 -5.47 12.12 -10.78
C LEU A 180 -6.84 11.50 -10.43
N ILE A 181 -7.92 12.07 -10.95
CA ILE A 181 -9.27 11.52 -10.75
C ILE A 181 -9.38 10.12 -11.35
N ASN A 182 -8.78 9.88 -12.52
CA ASN A 182 -8.77 8.57 -13.15
C ASN A 182 -7.97 7.54 -12.34
N GLU A 183 -6.78 7.89 -11.86
CA GLU A 183 -5.97 7.03 -10.96
C GLU A 183 -6.74 6.66 -9.68
N ILE A 184 -7.44 7.63 -9.10
CA ILE A 184 -8.28 7.42 -7.92
C ILE A 184 -9.44 6.47 -8.25
N ASN A 185 -10.06 6.59 -9.43
CA ASN A 185 -11.16 5.72 -9.84
C ASN A 185 -10.70 4.28 -10.16
N ILE A 186 -9.52 4.12 -10.78
CA ILE A 186 -8.91 2.79 -10.96
C ILE A 186 -8.60 2.15 -9.60
N SER A 187 -7.97 2.91 -8.70
CA SER A 187 -7.69 2.46 -7.34
C SER A 187 -8.97 2.10 -6.58
N LYS A 188 -10.05 2.87 -6.76
CA LYS A 188 -11.37 2.60 -6.19
C LYS A 188 -11.92 1.25 -6.64
N GLU A 189 -11.84 0.93 -7.93
CA GLU A 189 -12.33 -0.33 -8.48
C GLU A 189 -11.45 -1.52 -8.03
N LEU A 190 -10.12 -1.38 -8.07
CA LEU A 190 -9.18 -2.37 -7.54
C LEU A 190 -9.47 -2.68 -6.06
N LEU A 191 -9.66 -1.66 -5.24
CA LEU A 191 -9.95 -1.82 -3.81
C LEU A 191 -11.44 -2.09 -3.51
N SER A 192 -12.26 -2.29 -4.53
CA SER A 192 -13.68 -2.62 -4.37
C SER A 192 -13.88 -4.13 -4.17
N LYS A 193 -15.07 -4.51 -3.70
CA LYS A 193 -15.49 -5.91 -3.63
C LYS A 193 -15.99 -6.47 -4.97
N LYS A 194 -16.10 -5.63 -6.01
CA LYS A 194 -16.55 -6.07 -7.33
C LYS A 194 -15.50 -6.98 -7.94
N GLN A 195 -15.93 -8.08 -8.56
CA GLN A 195 -15.01 -8.92 -9.32
C GLN A 195 -14.47 -8.14 -10.53
N PRO A 196 -13.28 -8.49 -11.05
CA PRO A 196 -12.67 -7.76 -12.16
C PRO A 196 -13.60 -7.59 -13.36
N LYS A 197 -14.34 -8.64 -13.74
CA LYS A 197 -15.34 -8.61 -14.81
C LYS A 197 -16.49 -7.61 -14.62
N ASP A 198 -16.76 -7.20 -13.37
CA ASP A 198 -17.85 -6.29 -12.98
C ASP A 198 -17.35 -4.85 -12.76
N TRP A 199 -16.07 -4.55 -13.04
CA TRP A 199 -15.51 -3.21 -12.92
C TRP A 199 -16.10 -2.24 -13.97
N ASP A 200 -15.98 -0.94 -13.69
CA ASP A 200 -16.53 0.11 -14.56
C ASP A 200 -15.88 0.06 -15.96
N SER A 201 -16.71 -0.23 -16.96
CA SER A 201 -16.32 -0.27 -18.38
C SER A 201 -15.63 1.01 -18.87
N LYS A 202 -15.95 2.18 -18.31
CA LYS A 202 -15.26 3.44 -18.67
C LYS A 202 -13.80 3.41 -18.26
N GLN A 203 -13.52 2.87 -17.07
CA GLN A 203 -12.15 2.73 -16.57
C GLN A 203 -11.38 1.66 -17.36
N ILE A 204 -12.06 0.60 -17.82
CA ILE A 204 -11.47 -0.42 -18.70
C ILE A 204 -11.08 0.18 -20.05
N GLN A 205 -11.98 0.95 -20.67
CA GLN A 205 -11.68 1.63 -21.94
C GLN A 205 -10.53 2.61 -21.80
N LEU A 206 -10.49 3.34 -20.69
CA LEU A 206 -9.39 4.24 -20.38
C LEU A 206 -8.06 3.49 -20.23
N ALA A 207 -8.04 2.39 -19.49
CA ALA A 207 -6.84 1.57 -19.28
C ALA A 207 -6.29 1.00 -20.60
N ARG A 208 -7.17 0.60 -21.54
CA ARG A 208 -6.78 0.15 -22.88
C ARG A 208 -6.11 1.21 -23.74
N GLN A 209 -6.35 2.49 -23.47
CA GLN A 209 -5.77 3.61 -24.21
C GLN A 209 -4.41 4.07 -23.64
N MET A 210 -4.03 3.59 -22.46
CA MET A 210 -2.80 4.01 -21.81
C MET A 210 -1.57 3.44 -22.51
N GLN A 211 -0.64 4.32 -22.87
CA GLN A 211 0.65 3.91 -23.42
C GLN A 211 1.53 3.28 -22.33
N PRO A 212 2.42 2.35 -22.67
CA PRO A 212 3.37 1.76 -21.72
C PRO A 212 4.23 2.82 -21.04
N SER A 213 4.10 2.92 -19.72
CA SER A 213 4.90 3.79 -18.87
C SER A 213 4.93 3.24 -17.45
N ILE A 214 5.99 3.59 -16.70
CA ILE A 214 6.09 3.29 -15.26
C ILE A 214 4.89 3.91 -14.51
N ASP A 215 4.44 5.09 -14.92
CA ASP A 215 3.30 5.78 -14.32
C ASP A 215 1.96 5.06 -14.61
N HIS A 216 1.90 4.19 -15.62
CA HIS A 216 0.68 3.50 -16.04
C HIS A 216 0.61 2.03 -15.61
N VAL A 217 1.54 1.55 -14.78
CA VAL A 217 1.56 0.14 -14.34
C VAL A 217 0.27 -0.25 -13.61
N GLN A 218 -0.36 0.66 -12.87
CA GLN A 218 -1.63 0.37 -12.19
C GLN A 218 -2.78 0.16 -13.19
N TYR A 219 -2.80 0.90 -14.31
CA TYR A 219 -3.76 0.68 -15.39
C TYR A 219 -3.53 -0.68 -16.07
N ALA A 220 -2.26 -1.04 -16.25
CA ALA A 220 -1.86 -2.34 -16.80
C ALA A 220 -2.32 -3.50 -15.89
N MET A 221 -2.13 -3.37 -14.58
CA MET A 221 -2.63 -4.31 -13.56
C MET A 221 -4.16 -4.44 -13.58
N PHE A 222 -4.84 -3.30 -13.61
CA PHE A 222 -6.30 -3.26 -13.71
C PHE A 222 -6.82 -3.95 -14.98
N LEU A 223 -6.21 -3.67 -16.13
CA LEU A 223 -6.60 -4.29 -17.39
C LEU A 223 -6.29 -5.80 -17.41
N TYR A 224 -5.11 -6.21 -16.91
CA TYR A 224 -4.73 -7.61 -16.86
C TYR A 224 -5.71 -8.47 -16.05
N TYR A 225 -6.10 -7.99 -14.86
CA TYR A 225 -7.06 -8.70 -14.02
C TYR A 225 -8.47 -8.75 -14.62
N PHE A 226 -8.87 -7.71 -15.35
CA PHE A 226 -10.12 -7.75 -16.09
C PHE A 226 -10.06 -8.81 -17.20
N GLU A 227 -9.02 -8.78 -18.03
CA GLU A 227 -8.87 -9.66 -19.19
C GLU A 227 -8.75 -11.13 -18.80
N ILE A 228 -8.04 -11.46 -17.71
CA ILE A 228 -7.92 -12.87 -17.27
C ILE A 228 -9.26 -13.45 -16.83
N GLU A 229 -10.10 -12.66 -16.15
CA GLU A 229 -11.43 -13.10 -15.70
C GLU A 229 -12.46 -13.08 -16.82
N GLN A 230 -12.29 -12.23 -17.84
CA GLN A 230 -13.23 -12.05 -18.94
C GLN A 230 -12.97 -12.98 -20.12
N ALA A 231 -11.70 -13.17 -20.50
CA ALA A 231 -11.28 -13.83 -21.73
C ALA A 231 -10.11 -14.81 -21.53
N GLY A 232 -9.66 -15.02 -20.29
CA GLY A 232 -8.64 -16.01 -19.95
C GLY A 232 -7.19 -15.49 -20.08
N PHE A 233 -6.26 -16.38 -19.77
CA PHE A 233 -4.84 -16.06 -19.59
C PHE A 233 -4.20 -15.42 -20.84
N SER A 234 -4.48 -15.94 -22.04
CA SER A 234 -3.90 -15.41 -23.28
C SER A 234 -4.31 -13.97 -23.57
N SER A 235 -5.57 -13.58 -23.26
CA SER A 235 -6.03 -12.19 -23.41
C SER A 235 -5.29 -11.27 -22.43
N ALA A 236 -5.12 -11.73 -21.18
CA ALA A 236 -4.41 -10.99 -20.15
C ALA A 236 -2.94 -10.76 -20.52
N VAL A 237 -2.24 -11.79 -21.00
CA VAL A 237 -0.85 -11.66 -21.50
C VAL A 237 -0.78 -10.64 -22.63
N ASN A 238 -1.69 -10.72 -23.61
CA ASN A 238 -1.71 -9.77 -24.72
C ASN A 238 -1.94 -8.32 -24.26
N ALA A 239 -2.74 -8.10 -23.21
CA ALA A 239 -2.96 -6.77 -22.64
C ALA A 239 -1.71 -6.14 -22.01
N LEU A 240 -0.70 -6.94 -21.65
CA LEU A 240 0.58 -6.46 -21.11
C LEU A 240 1.72 -6.48 -22.13
N LYS A 241 1.48 -6.91 -23.37
CA LYS A 241 2.51 -7.11 -24.40
C LYS A 241 3.41 -5.88 -24.57
N ASP A 242 2.82 -4.69 -24.63
CA ASP A 242 3.59 -3.47 -24.85
C ASP A 242 4.28 -2.98 -23.56
N PHE A 243 3.71 -3.28 -22.38
CA PHE A 243 4.36 -3.05 -21.08
C PHE A 243 5.57 -3.97 -20.88
N ALA A 244 5.63 -5.11 -21.58
CA ALA A 244 6.76 -6.02 -21.52
C ALA A 244 8.05 -5.41 -22.11
N ALA A 245 7.96 -4.40 -22.96
CA ALA A 245 9.14 -3.73 -23.52
C ALA A 245 9.86 -2.80 -22.53
N ILE A 246 9.26 -2.47 -21.38
CA ILE A 246 9.84 -1.54 -20.40
C ILE A 246 11.06 -2.21 -19.73
N PRO A 247 12.27 -1.62 -19.80
CA PRO A 247 13.47 -2.21 -19.21
C PRO A 247 13.41 -2.19 -17.69
N VAL A 248 13.71 -3.34 -17.08
CA VAL A 248 13.80 -3.47 -15.62
C VAL A 248 15.18 -3.01 -15.15
N THR A 249 15.20 -2.04 -14.24
CA THR A 249 16.41 -1.46 -13.64
C THR A 249 16.31 -1.50 -12.12
N LYS A 250 17.44 -1.31 -11.43
CA LYS A 250 17.45 -1.19 -9.96
C LYS A 250 16.55 -0.05 -9.43
N LYS A 251 16.30 1.00 -10.23
CA LYS A 251 15.49 2.17 -9.85
C LYS A 251 13.99 1.92 -9.96
N ASN A 252 13.54 1.17 -10.97
CA ASN A 252 12.11 0.97 -11.25
C ASN A 252 11.58 -0.44 -10.90
N LYS A 253 12.45 -1.38 -10.49
CA LYS A 253 12.06 -2.77 -10.19
C LYS A 253 10.90 -2.91 -9.20
N GLN A 254 10.78 -2.00 -8.23
CA GLN A 254 9.68 -2.02 -7.26
C GLN A 254 8.35 -1.63 -7.92
N GLN A 255 8.36 -0.61 -8.79
CA GLN A 255 7.17 -0.16 -9.51
C GLN A 255 6.74 -1.18 -10.57
N LEU A 256 7.69 -1.87 -11.19
CA LEU A 256 7.43 -2.90 -12.20
C LEU A 256 7.16 -4.29 -11.61
N GLY A 257 7.11 -4.44 -10.28
CA GLY A 257 6.99 -5.75 -9.62
C GLY A 257 5.83 -6.60 -10.14
N PHE A 258 4.66 -5.99 -10.37
CA PHE A 258 3.51 -6.66 -10.96
C PHE A 258 3.82 -7.21 -12.37
N ILE A 259 4.34 -6.36 -13.27
CA ILE A 259 4.67 -6.73 -14.66
C ILE A 259 5.73 -7.84 -14.68
N ILE A 260 6.77 -7.72 -13.85
CA ILE A 260 7.84 -8.71 -13.70
C ILE A 260 7.25 -10.07 -13.32
N HIS A 261 6.32 -10.07 -12.36
CA HIS A 261 5.69 -11.31 -11.94
C HIS A 261 4.77 -11.91 -13.02
N MET A 262 3.99 -11.08 -13.74
CA MET A 262 3.14 -11.59 -14.82
C MET A 262 3.96 -12.25 -15.95
N LYS A 263 5.13 -11.66 -16.31
CA LYS A 263 6.08 -12.29 -17.24
C LYS A 263 6.65 -13.61 -16.72
N GLN A 264 6.95 -13.65 -15.42
CA GLN A 264 7.43 -14.87 -14.79
C GLN A 264 6.39 -16.00 -14.90
N ILE A 265 5.10 -15.69 -14.70
CA ILE A 265 4.00 -16.64 -14.88
C ILE A 265 3.85 -17.04 -16.36
N GLU A 266 3.93 -16.10 -17.30
CA GLU A 266 3.86 -16.36 -18.73
C GLU A 266 4.95 -17.36 -19.18
N HIS A 267 6.21 -17.11 -18.84
CA HIS A 267 7.31 -18.03 -19.15
C HIS A 267 7.21 -19.37 -18.41
N PHE A 268 6.67 -19.37 -17.18
CA PHE A 268 6.44 -20.62 -16.49
C PHE A 268 5.39 -21.47 -17.19
N LEU A 269 4.33 -20.86 -17.74
CA LEU A 269 3.23 -21.58 -18.38
C LEU A 269 3.52 -21.95 -19.84
N SER A 270 4.49 -21.32 -20.52
CA SER A 270 4.92 -21.70 -21.87
C SER A 270 5.54 -23.11 -21.95
N GLU A 271 5.57 -23.68 -23.15
CA GLU A 271 6.17 -25.01 -23.41
C GLU A 271 7.69 -25.01 -23.16
N ASP A 272 8.40 -23.98 -23.63
CA ASP A 272 9.86 -23.83 -23.51
C ASP A 272 10.28 -23.16 -22.19
N VAL A 273 9.88 -23.73 -21.05
CA VAL A 273 10.21 -23.16 -19.73
C VAL A 273 11.71 -23.28 -19.41
N GLN A 274 12.33 -22.17 -19.00
CA GLN A 274 13.74 -22.10 -18.61
C GLN A 274 13.88 -21.60 -17.17
N LEU A 275 14.57 -22.39 -16.33
CA LEU A 275 14.79 -22.06 -14.93
C LEU A 275 15.55 -20.75 -14.76
N GLU A 276 16.52 -20.48 -15.64
CA GLU A 276 17.36 -19.29 -15.62
C GLU A 276 16.51 -18.02 -15.77
N MET A 277 15.58 -18.00 -16.72
CA MET A 277 14.70 -16.84 -16.95
C MET A 277 13.77 -16.58 -15.77
N ILE A 278 13.15 -17.62 -15.20
CA ILE A 278 12.28 -17.47 -14.02
C ILE A 278 13.09 -16.95 -12.82
N SER A 279 14.31 -17.46 -12.67
CA SER A 279 15.23 -17.06 -11.60
C SER A 279 15.70 -15.62 -11.77
N GLU A 280 15.89 -15.14 -13.01
CA GLU A 280 16.23 -13.74 -13.28
C GLU A 280 15.11 -12.79 -12.83
N TYR A 281 13.86 -13.05 -13.22
CA TYR A 281 12.71 -12.25 -12.77
C TYR A 281 12.55 -12.28 -11.25
N GLN A 282 12.78 -13.44 -10.62
CA GLN A 282 12.66 -13.60 -9.18
C GLN A 282 13.58 -12.66 -8.39
N GLN A 283 14.78 -12.35 -8.90
CA GLN A 283 15.75 -11.47 -8.24
C GLN A 283 15.22 -10.03 -8.07
N PHE A 284 14.25 -9.63 -8.90
CA PHE A 284 13.64 -8.31 -8.83
C PHE A 284 12.42 -8.25 -7.90
N LEU A 285 11.84 -9.40 -7.55
CA LEU A 285 10.67 -9.48 -6.67
C LEU A 285 11.06 -9.29 -5.20
N SER A 286 10.22 -8.53 -4.48
CA SER A 286 10.46 -8.18 -3.08
C SER A 286 9.73 -9.13 -2.14
N ARG A 287 10.42 -9.62 -1.11
CA ARG A 287 9.80 -10.40 -0.01
C ARG A 287 8.73 -9.63 0.78
N ILE A 288 8.68 -8.30 0.62
CA ILE A 288 7.69 -7.42 1.27
C ILE A 288 6.30 -7.60 0.62
N GLU A 289 6.25 -7.99 -0.65
CA GLU A 289 5.03 -8.37 -1.37
C GLU A 289 5.03 -9.91 -1.47
N PRO A 290 4.43 -10.61 -0.49
CA PRO A 290 4.64 -12.03 -0.34
C PRO A 290 3.91 -12.85 -1.40
N LEU A 291 2.87 -12.33 -2.04
CA LEU A 291 2.05 -13.13 -2.93
C LEU A 291 2.82 -13.45 -4.22
N SER A 292 3.37 -12.44 -4.91
CA SER A 292 4.20 -12.71 -6.10
C SER A 292 5.49 -13.43 -5.74
N PHE A 293 6.14 -13.03 -4.63
CA PHE A 293 7.42 -13.61 -4.22
C PHE A 293 7.31 -15.12 -3.96
N HIS A 294 6.32 -15.57 -3.17
CA HIS A 294 6.15 -16.99 -2.87
C HIS A 294 5.65 -17.80 -4.08
N ARG A 295 4.85 -17.18 -4.97
CA ARG A 295 4.44 -17.82 -6.22
C ARG A 295 5.64 -18.04 -7.15
N GLY A 296 6.52 -17.05 -7.28
CA GLY A 296 7.78 -17.17 -8.00
C GLY A 296 8.72 -18.25 -7.44
N GLU A 297 8.92 -18.29 -6.13
CA GLU A 297 9.70 -19.37 -5.48
C GLU A 297 9.09 -20.75 -5.69
N ALA A 298 7.75 -20.86 -5.79
CA ALA A 298 7.10 -22.13 -6.05
C ALA A 298 7.38 -22.65 -7.46
N MET A 299 7.34 -21.75 -8.47
CA MET A 299 7.69 -22.08 -9.85
C MET A 299 9.15 -22.55 -9.95
N ILE A 300 10.08 -21.84 -9.30
CA ILE A 300 11.50 -22.25 -9.23
C ILE A 300 11.67 -23.59 -8.54
N ALA A 301 11.00 -23.80 -7.39
CA ALA A 301 11.10 -25.06 -6.66
C ALA A 301 10.62 -26.26 -7.48
N TYR A 302 9.55 -26.08 -8.28
CA TYR A 302 9.09 -27.12 -9.19
C TYR A 302 10.11 -27.44 -10.28
N LEU A 303 10.69 -26.44 -10.93
CA LEU A 303 11.73 -26.62 -11.95
C LEU A 303 13.05 -27.19 -11.41
N GLN A 304 13.24 -27.20 -10.09
CA GLN A 304 14.34 -27.84 -9.39
C GLN A 304 13.95 -29.21 -8.82
N ASP A 305 12.91 -29.85 -9.36
CA ASP A 305 12.38 -31.15 -8.94
C ASP A 305 11.92 -31.22 -7.46
N ASN A 306 11.65 -30.07 -6.84
CA ASN A 306 11.19 -29.99 -5.46
C ASN A 306 9.68 -29.68 -5.39
N LYS A 307 8.88 -30.62 -5.88
CA LYS A 307 7.40 -30.51 -5.93
C LYS A 307 6.78 -30.28 -4.54
N THR A 308 7.34 -30.90 -3.49
CA THR A 308 6.86 -30.72 -2.10
C THR A 308 6.98 -29.27 -1.65
N LYS A 309 8.15 -28.64 -1.85
CA LYS A 309 8.37 -27.23 -1.52
C LYS A 309 7.49 -26.31 -2.37
N ALA A 310 7.32 -26.61 -3.65
CA ALA A 310 6.46 -25.84 -4.54
C ALA A 310 5.00 -25.82 -4.05
N LEU A 311 4.45 -26.98 -3.70
CA LEU A 311 3.08 -27.10 -3.17
C LEU A 311 2.92 -26.42 -1.80
N GLU A 312 3.92 -26.51 -0.91
CA GLU A 312 3.90 -25.81 0.39
C GLU A 312 3.83 -24.28 0.21
N LEU A 313 4.60 -23.75 -0.74
CA LEU A 313 4.61 -22.32 -1.07
C LEU A 313 3.29 -21.88 -1.69
N LEU A 314 2.73 -22.64 -2.63
CA LEU A 314 1.42 -22.33 -3.23
C LEU A 314 0.28 -22.41 -2.23
N HIS A 315 0.33 -23.34 -1.27
CA HIS A 315 -0.64 -23.39 -0.18
C HIS A 315 -0.60 -22.12 0.69
N LYS A 316 0.59 -21.55 0.94
CA LYS A 316 0.73 -20.26 1.64
C LYS A 316 0.13 -19.10 0.84
N VAL A 317 0.34 -19.09 -0.48
CA VAL A 317 -0.25 -18.10 -1.39
C VAL A 317 -1.78 -18.21 -1.39
N GLN A 318 -2.30 -19.42 -1.58
CA GLN A 318 -3.74 -19.69 -1.62
C GLN A 318 -4.43 -19.26 -0.33
N LYS A 319 -3.87 -19.60 0.84
CA LYS A 319 -4.42 -19.17 2.14
C LYS A 319 -4.46 -17.65 2.28
N ASN A 320 -3.48 -16.94 1.73
CA ASN A 320 -3.48 -15.47 1.73
C ASN A 320 -4.59 -14.91 0.83
N VAL A 321 -4.71 -15.43 -0.40
CA VAL A 321 -5.76 -15.03 -1.35
C VAL A 321 -7.15 -15.27 -0.77
N GLU A 322 -7.43 -16.48 -0.27
CA GLU A 322 -8.74 -16.84 0.31
C GLU A 322 -9.09 -15.98 1.55
N HIS A 323 -8.11 -15.63 2.37
CA HIS A 323 -8.34 -14.75 3.52
C HIS A 323 -8.81 -13.36 3.10
N ASN A 324 -8.31 -12.85 1.97
CA ASN A 324 -8.55 -11.49 1.52
C ASN A 324 -9.58 -11.38 0.37
N GLU A 325 -10.03 -12.48 -0.23
CA GLU A 325 -11.00 -12.51 -1.34
C GLU A 325 -12.32 -11.79 -0.99
N SER A 326 -12.74 -11.85 0.27
CA SER A 326 -13.94 -11.15 0.73
C SER A 326 -13.77 -9.62 0.92
N LEU A 327 -12.53 -9.14 0.89
CA LEU A 327 -12.17 -7.74 1.07
C LEU A 327 -12.08 -7.01 -0.27
N TYR A 328 -11.36 -7.59 -1.24
CA TYR A 328 -11.14 -6.98 -2.56
C TYR A 328 -11.36 -8.00 -3.68
N GLY A 329 -12.12 -7.61 -4.70
CA GLY A 329 -12.51 -8.54 -5.77
C GLY A 329 -11.39 -8.94 -6.70
N PHE A 330 -10.29 -8.16 -6.82
CA PHE A 330 -9.13 -8.54 -7.63
C PHE A 330 -8.48 -9.85 -7.17
N PHE A 331 -8.66 -10.25 -5.90
CA PHE A 331 -8.16 -11.54 -5.41
C PHE A 331 -8.75 -12.73 -6.15
N LYS A 332 -9.90 -12.56 -6.82
CA LYS A 332 -10.44 -13.56 -7.73
C LYS A 332 -9.47 -13.85 -8.90
N ALA A 333 -8.92 -12.81 -9.54
CA ALA A 333 -7.89 -12.97 -10.57
C ALA A 333 -6.60 -13.56 -10.01
N GLU A 334 -6.20 -13.18 -8.80
CA GLU A 334 -5.04 -13.78 -8.13
C GLU A 334 -5.22 -15.27 -7.81
N LYS A 335 -6.45 -15.69 -7.51
CA LYS A 335 -6.81 -17.09 -7.36
C LYS A 335 -6.67 -17.83 -8.69
N THR A 336 -7.24 -17.29 -9.76
CA THR A 336 -7.14 -17.84 -11.12
C THR A 336 -5.67 -18.03 -11.54
N LEU A 337 -4.81 -17.03 -11.33
CA LEU A 337 -3.36 -17.14 -11.59
C LEU A 337 -2.69 -18.26 -10.78
N THR A 338 -3.07 -18.42 -9.52
CA THR A 338 -2.52 -19.46 -8.65
C THR A 338 -2.98 -20.86 -9.09
N GLU A 339 -4.22 -20.98 -9.56
CA GLU A 339 -4.79 -22.23 -10.07
C GLU A 339 -4.08 -22.70 -11.34
N LEU A 340 -3.81 -21.81 -12.30
CA LEU A 340 -3.06 -22.13 -13.53
C LEU A 340 -1.67 -22.74 -13.24
N ILE A 341 -0.95 -22.19 -12.26
CA ILE A 341 0.37 -22.72 -11.87
C ILE A 341 0.23 -24.07 -11.18
N LYS A 342 -0.78 -24.24 -10.32
CA LYS A 342 -1.03 -25.53 -9.66
C LYS A 342 -1.37 -26.62 -10.66
N GLU A 343 -2.16 -26.31 -11.69
CA GLU A 343 -2.49 -27.25 -12.77
C GLU A 343 -1.23 -27.72 -13.48
N LYS A 344 -0.33 -26.80 -13.88
CA LYS A 344 0.95 -27.16 -14.51
C LYS A 344 1.87 -28.00 -13.60
N ILE A 345 1.88 -27.75 -12.30
CA ILE A 345 2.68 -28.52 -11.33
C ILE A 345 2.07 -29.90 -11.03
N ALA A 346 0.74 -30.02 -11.14
CA ALA A 346 0.02 -31.25 -10.88
C ALA A 346 0.13 -32.25 -12.03
N LEU A 347 0.24 -31.76 -13.28
CA LEU A 347 0.74 -32.50 -14.44
C LEU A 347 2.18 -32.96 -14.19
#